data_AF-A0A3D4ZII2-F1
#
_entry.id   AF-A0A3D4ZII2-F1
#
_cell.length_a   1.000
_cell.length_b   1.000
_cell.length_c   1.000
_cell.angle_alpha   90.00
_cell.angle_beta   90.00
_cell.angle_gamma   90.00
#
_symmetry.space_group_name_H-M   'P 1'
#
loop_
_entity.id
_entity.type
_entity.pdbx_description
1 polymer ?
#
loop_
_entity_poly.entity_id
_entity_poly.type
_entity_poly.pdbx_seq_one_letter_code
_entity_poly.pdbx_strand_id
1 'polypeptide(L)'
;MTETLPLIPYPSGAVAMLSGSFSPPSQLSVVADPYFDTSQVLFYVREYLGMEVQEGEQSPNLIIAKAVDAMDEQAYRLEVFDQGCKIEAKSLQGVFYAVQTLRQLFLAYPSAIPCCRIEDKPALRWRAFMLDTARSFCPVGE
;
A
#
# COMPACT_ATOMS: atom_id res chain seq x y z
N MET A 1 11.86 6.51 22.80
CA MET A 1 12.43 5.72 21.70
C MET A 1 11.49 5.91 20.53
N THR A 2 11.97 6.35 19.37
CA THR A 2 11.14 6.44 18.16
C THR A 2 10.81 5.02 17.73
N GLU A 3 9.54 4.62 17.83
CA GLU A 3 9.11 3.30 17.35
C GLU A 3 9.32 3.22 15.85
N THR A 4 10.06 2.20 15.41
CA THR A 4 10.34 1.93 14.01
C THR A 4 9.35 0.90 13.49
N LEU A 5 8.66 1.21 12.39
CA LEU A 5 7.75 0.28 11.73
C LEU A 5 8.53 -0.91 11.12
N PRO A 6 8.01 -2.14 11.21
CA PRO A 6 8.64 -3.35 10.68
C PRO A 6 8.42 -3.48 9.16
N LEU A 7 8.96 -2.54 8.39
CA LEU A 7 8.79 -2.45 6.93
C LEU A 7 10.07 -2.85 6.20
N ILE A 8 9.91 -3.63 5.12
CA ILE A 8 10.99 -4.02 4.21
C ILE A 8 10.56 -3.78 2.75
N PRO A 9 11.32 -2.98 1.98
CA PRO A 9 12.35 -2.04 2.46
C PRO A 9 11.75 -0.98 3.40
N TYR A 10 12.59 -0.37 4.24
CA TYR A 10 12.13 0.75 5.06
C TYR A 10 11.90 2.00 4.18
N PRO A 11 10.83 2.79 4.41
CA PRO A 11 10.55 3.98 3.63
C PRO A 11 11.76 4.93 3.55
N SER A 12 12.05 5.43 2.35
CA SER A 12 13.14 6.38 2.12
C SER A 12 12.74 7.83 2.38
N GLY A 13 11.43 8.11 2.40
CA GLY A 13 10.89 9.43 2.73
C GLY A 13 10.55 9.57 4.21
N ALA A 14 9.53 10.38 4.52
CA ALA A 14 9.15 10.69 5.88
C ALA A 14 8.27 9.59 6.50
N VAL A 15 8.55 9.23 7.75
CA VAL A 15 7.68 8.38 8.57
C VAL A 15 7.35 9.13 9.85
N ALA A 16 6.07 9.33 10.12
CA ALA A 16 5.57 9.98 11.32
C ALA A 16 4.57 9.07 12.02
N MET A 17 4.86 8.71 13.27
CA MET A 17 3.91 8.00 14.13
C MET A 17 2.84 8.97 14.63
N LEU A 18 1.58 8.56 14.56
CA LEU A 18 0.43 9.30 15.05
C LEU A 18 -0.17 8.56 16.26
N SER A 19 -0.94 9.29 17.07
CA SER A 19 -1.69 8.65 18.15
C SER A 19 -2.84 7.80 17.59
N GLY A 20 -3.07 6.65 18.19
CA GLY A 20 -4.19 5.77 17.85
C GLY A 20 -3.78 4.51 17.10
N SER A 21 -4.78 3.74 16.69
CA SER A 21 -4.57 2.50 15.96
C SER A 21 -5.79 2.15 15.13
N PHE A 22 -5.56 1.60 13.95
CA PHE A 22 -6.62 1.12 13.07
C PHE A 22 -6.75 -0.40 13.19
N SER A 23 -7.95 -0.86 13.55
CA SER A 23 -8.29 -2.30 13.51
C SER A 23 -8.92 -2.63 12.16
N PRO A 24 -8.27 -3.43 11.29
CA PRO A 24 -8.84 -3.76 10.00
C PRO A 24 -10.13 -4.59 10.16
N PRO A 25 -11.21 -4.27 9.42
CA PRO A 25 -12.45 -5.03 9.46
C PRO A 25 -12.30 -6.38 8.75
N SER A 26 -13.28 -7.28 8.89
CA SER A 26 -13.31 -8.55 8.15
C SER A 26 -13.49 -8.36 6.63
N GLN A 27 -14.10 -7.25 6.22
CA GLN A 27 -14.29 -6.86 4.82
C GLN A 27 -13.96 -5.37 4.69
N LEU A 28 -13.03 -5.03 3.80
CA LEU A 28 -12.55 -3.67 3.60
C LEU A 28 -13.43 -2.94 2.58
N SER A 29 -14.03 -1.80 2.96
CA SER A 29 -14.68 -0.90 2.00
C SER A 29 -13.63 0.03 1.37
N VAL A 30 -13.60 0.07 0.04
CA VAL A 30 -12.62 0.81 -0.74
C VAL A 30 -13.33 1.82 -1.63
N VAL A 31 -12.79 3.04 -1.68
CA VAL A 31 -13.15 4.07 -2.67
C VAL A 31 -11.91 4.43 -3.46
N ALA A 32 -12.03 4.40 -4.79
CA ALA A 32 -10.99 4.84 -5.70
C ALA A 32 -11.41 6.14 -6.39
N ASP A 33 -10.47 7.07 -6.50
CA ASP A 33 -10.60 8.27 -7.32
C ASP A 33 -10.83 7.88 -8.79
N PRO A 34 -11.80 8.49 -9.51
CA PRO A 34 -12.09 8.21 -10.91
C PRO A 34 -10.91 8.38 -11.87
N TYR A 35 -9.83 9.03 -11.43
CA TYR A 35 -8.57 9.06 -12.16
C TYR A 35 -7.96 7.68 -12.39
N PHE A 36 -8.21 6.72 -11.50
CA PHE A 36 -7.79 5.34 -11.64
C PHE A 36 -8.94 4.47 -12.18
N ASP A 37 -8.59 3.39 -12.87
CA ASP A 37 -9.56 2.34 -13.17
C ASP A 37 -9.95 1.62 -11.86
N THR A 38 -11.16 1.88 -11.37
CA THR A 38 -11.67 1.31 -10.12
C THR A 38 -11.62 -0.21 -10.12
N SER A 39 -11.93 -0.88 -11.23
CA SER A 39 -11.93 -2.34 -11.30
C SER A 39 -10.52 -2.90 -11.15
N GLN A 40 -9.54 -2.23 -11.77
CA GLN A 40 -8.13 -2.59 -11.64
C GLN A 40 -7.60 -2.36 -10.22
N VAL A 41 -7.99 -1.24 -9.60
CA VAL A 41 -7.62 -0.92 -8.21
C VAL A 41 -8.19 -1.96 -7.26
N LEU A 42 -9.49 -2.26 -7.34
CA LEU A 42 -10.14 -3.25 -6.47
C LEU A 42 -9.53 -4.64 -6.65
N PHE A 43 -9.22 -5.03 -7.89
CA PHE A 43 -8.50 -6.28 -8.17
C PHE A 43 -7.14 -6.33 -7.46
N TYR A 44 -6.32 -5.27 -7.60
CA TYR A 44 -5.00 -5.23 -6.94
C TYR A 44 -5.10 -5.22 -5.43
N VAL A 45 -5.99 -4.42 -4.85
CA VAL A 45 -6.16 -4.37 -3.39
C VAL A 45 -6.59 -5.73 -2.86
N ARG A 46 -7.55 -6.40 -3.51
CA ARG A 46 -8.01 -7.74 -3.13
C ARG A 46 -6.90 -8.78 -3.21
N GLU A 47 -6.20 -8.83 -4.35
CA GLU A 47 -5.15 -9.82 -4.62
C GLU A 47 -3.99 -9.69 -3.63
N TYR A 48 -3.56 -8.46 -3.33
CA TYR A 48 -2.34 -8.26 -2.56
C TYR A 48 -2.56 -8.07 -1.06
N LEU A 49 -3.69 -7.51 -0.60
CA LEU A 49 -3.96 -7.40 0.85
C LEU A 49 -4.36 -8.75 1.47
N GLY A 50 -4.86 -9.70 0.69
CA GLY A 50 -5.34 -10.98 1.22
C GLY A 50 -6.62 -10.83 2.06
N MET A 51 -7.41 -9.80 1.78
CA MET A 51 -8.67 -9.50 2.47
C MET A 51 -9.84 -9.46 1.48
N GLU A 52 -11.05 -9.69 1.99
CA GLU A 52 -12.24 -9.37 1.20
C GLU A 52 -12.36 -7.86 1.03
N VAL A 53 -12.66 -7.44 -0.20
CA VAL A 53 -12.73 -6.04 -0.60
C VAL A 53 -14.03 -5.81 -1.35
N GLN A 54 -14.74 -4.76 -0.94
CA GLN A 54 -15.91 -4.24 -1.64
C GLN A 54 -15.73 -2.76 -1.97
N GLU A 55 -16.36 -2.33 -3.06
CA GLU A 55 -16.50 -0.91 -3.36
C GLU A 55 -17.57 -0.30 -2.45
N GLY A 56 -17.32 0.86 -1.85
CA GLY A 56 -18.34 1.51 -1.02
C GLY A 56 -18.01 2.93 -0.61
N GLU A 57 -18.86 3.88 -1.00
CA GLU A 57 -18.67 5.32 -0.76
C GLU A 57 -18.98 5.77 0.67
N GLN A 58 -19.84 5.07 1.39
CA GLN A 58 -20.20 5.43 2.76
C GLN A 58 -19.17 4.90 3.75
N SER A 59 -18.47 5.81 4.42
CA SER A 59 -17.46 5.51 5.45
C SER A 59 -16.41 4.49 5.00
N PRO A 60 -15.63 4.80 3.94
CA PRO A 60 -14.63 3.88 3.42
C PRO A 60 -13.51 3.64 4.43
N ASN A 61 -13.09 2.39 4.54
CA ASN A 61 -11.91 2.02 5.33
C ASN A 61 -10.61 2.28 4.58
N LEU A 62 -10.65 2.31 3.25
CA LEU A 62 -9.50 2.64 2.41
C LEU A 62 -9.91 3.59 1.28
N ILE A 63 -9.27 4.75 1.25
CA ILE A 63 -9.44 5.74 0.18
C ILE A 63 -8.18 5.73 -0.68
N ILE A 64 -8.33 5.58 -1.99
CA ILE A 64 -7.24 5.68 -2.96
C ILE A 64 -7.48 6.92 -3.80
N ALA A 65 -6.64 7.94 -3.62
CA ALA A 65 -6.81 9.25 -4.23
C ALA A 65 -5.64 9.60 -5.16
N LYS A 66 -5.94 10.38 -6.20
CA LYS A 66 -4.88 10.96 -7.04
C LYS A 66 -4.11 12.01 -6.24
N ALA A 67 -2.79 11.92 -6.24
CA ALA A 67 -1.94 12.98 -5.72
C ALA A 67 -2.07 14.26 -6.56
N VAL A 68 -2.28 15.40 -5.90
CA VAL A 68 -2.45 16.71 -6.56
C VAL A 68 -1.09 17.41 -6.76
N ASP A 69 -0.12 17.10 -5.92
CA ASP A 69 1.24 17.59 -5.95
C ASP A 69 2.16 16.79 -6.87
N ALA A 70 3.32 17.37 -7.21
CA ALA A 70 4.30 16.74 -8.06
C ALA A 70 4.97 15.56 -7.34
N MET A 71 4.58 14.34 -7.71
CA MET A 71 5.19 13.08 -7.24
C MET A 71 5.84 12.30 -8.39
N ASP A 72 6.87 11.51 -8.06
CA ASP A 72 7.40 10.48 -8.95
C ASP A 72 6.35 9.39 -9.21
N GLU A 73 6.41 8.71 -10.36
CA GLU A 73 5.41 7.68 -10.74
C GLU A 73 5.27 6.54 -9.72
N GLN A 74 6.35 6.21 -9.01
CA GLN A 74 6.43 5.12 -8.04
C GLN A 74 6.31 5.60 -6.59
N ALA A 75 6.15 6.91 -6.38
CA ALA A 75 5.99 7.48 -5.04
C ALA A 75 4.54 7.36 -4.56
N TYR A 76 4.37 7.32 -3.26
CA TYR A 76 3.06 7.34 -2.61
C TYR A 76 3.11 8.02 -1.25
N ARG A 77 1.93 8.46 -0.79
CA ARG A 77 1.67 8.74 0.63
C ARG A 77 0.66 7.73 1.16
N LEU A 78 0.93 7.18 2.33
CA LEU A 78 0.02 6.33 3.09
C LEU A 78 -0.24 7.01 4.43
N GLU A 79 -1.49 7.27 4.74
CA GLU A 79 -1.95 7.74 6.04
C GLU A 79 -2.86 6.68 6.65
N VAL A 80 -2.62 6.35 7.92
CA VAL A 80 -3.42 5.44 8.73
C VAL A 80 -3.98 6.24 9.90
N PHE A 81 -5.31 6.19 10.06
CA PHE A 81 -6.09 6.86 11.09
C PHE A 81 -7.06 5.86 11.72
N ASP A 82 -7.66 6.19 12.86
CA ASP A 82 -8.44 5.23 13.66
C ASP A 82 -9.60 4.58 12.88
N GLN A 83 -10.15 5.26 11.87
CA GLN A 83 -11.29 4.81 11.07
C GLN A 83 -10.89 4.16 9.73
N GLY A 84 -9.62 4.21 9.33
CA GLY A 84 -9.21 3.73 8.01
C GLY A 84 -7.83 4.19 7.56
N CYS A 85 -7.62 4.07 6.25
CA CYS A 85 -6.39 4.37 5.57
C CYS A 85 -6.67 5.25 4.35
N LYS A 86 -5.71 6.10 3.98
CA LYS A 86 -5.70 6.86 2.74
C LYS A 86 -4.38 6.65 2.01
N ILE A 87 -4.48 6.29 0.74
CA ILE A 87 -3.36 6.18 -0.18
C ILE A 87 -3.48 7.32 -1.19
N GLU A 88 -2.41 8.08 -1.37
CA GLU A 88 -2.28 9.06 -2.44
C GLU A 88 -1.11 8.70 -3.34
N ALA A 89 -1.34 8.67 -4.64
CA ALA A 89 -0.30 8.39 -5.63
C ALA A 89 -0.60 9.07 -6.97
N LYS A 90 0.43 9.24 -7.79
CA LYS A 90 0.28 9.78 -9.15
C LYS A 90 -0.04 8.70 -10.19
N SER A 91 0.31 7.44 -9.91
CA SER A 91 0.14 6.31 -10.84
C SER A 91 -0.25 5.04 -10.09
N LEU A 92 -0.74 4.04 -10.83
CA LEU A 92 -1.01 2.70 -10.29
C LEU A 92 0.23 2.02 -9.70
N GLN A 93 1.45 2.36 -10.13
CA GLN A 93 2.67 1.83 -9.52
C GLN A 93 2.85 2.35 -8.09
N GLY A 94 2.55 3.64 -7.86
CA GLY A 94 2.55 4.23 -6.51
C GLY A 94 1.47 3.60 -5.62
N VAL A 95 0.25 3.43 -6.16
CA VAL A 95 -0.83 2.71 -5.45
C VAL A 95 -0.38 1.30 -5.08
N PHE A 96 0.22 0.57 -6.01
CA PHE A 96 0.74 -0.78 -5.77
C PHE A 96 1.75 -0.82 -4.61
N TYR A 97 2.74 0.08 -4.59
CA TYR A 97 3.72 0.11 -3.50
C TYR A 97 3.12 0.51 -2.15
N ALA A 98 2.13 1.41 -2.15
CA ALA A 98 1.38 1.75 -0.94
C ALA A 98 0.61 0.54 -0.39
N VAL A 99 -0.04 -0.24 -1.26
CA VAL A 99 -0.74 -1.48 -0.89
C VAL A 99 0.22 -2.52 -0.32
N GLN A 100 1.42 -2.68 -0.90
CA GLN A 100 2.43 -3.59 -0.33
C GLN A 100 2.88 -3.16 1.07
N THR A 101 2.99 -1.86 1.32
CA THR A 101 3.32 -1.32 2.64
C THR A 101 2.20 -1.57 3.64
N LEU A 102 0.95 -1.29 3.25
CA LEU A 102 -0.22 -1.56 4.09
C LEU A 102 -0.35 -3.06 4.42
N ARG A 103 -0.10 -3.93 3.44
CA ARG A 103 -0.04 -5.39 3.65
C ARG A 103 0.97 -5.78 4.72
N GLN A 104 2.19 -5.23 4.65
CA GLN A 104 3.23 -5.52 5.65
C GLN A 104 2.81 -5.06 7.05
N LEU A 105 2.14 -3.90 7.16
CA LEU A 105 1.60 -3.45 8.44
C LEU A 105 0.55 -4.43 8.98
N PHE A 106 -0.41 -4.86 8.16
CA PHE A 106 -1.42 -5.85 8.60
C PHE A 106 -0.81 -7.20 9.00
N LEU A 107 0.22 -7.66 8.29
CA LEU A 107 0.93 -8.89 8.65
C LEU A 107 1.72 -8.75 9.96
N ALA A 108 2.34 -7.58 10.19
CA ALA A 108 3.13 -7.33 11.40
C ALA A 108 2.26 -7.06 12.63
N TYR A 109 1.07 -6.49 12.45
CA TYR A 109 0.13 -6.19 13.52
C TYR A 109 -1.26 -6.78 13.23
N PRO A 110 -1.49 -8.08 13.52
CA PRO A 110 -2.70 -8.79 13.11
C PRO A 110 -4.02 -8.26 13.69
N SER A 111 -3.97 -7.52 14.81
CA SER A 111 -5.17 -7.01 15.48
C SER A 111 -5.42 -5.54 15.20
N ALA A 112 -4.40 -4.70 15.28
CA ALA A 112 -4.50 -3.27 15.02
C ALA A 112 -3.15 -2.70 14.61
N ILE A 113 -3.11 -1.99 13.49
CA ILE A 113 -1.91 -1.28 13.03
C ILE A 113 -1.83 0.10 13.70
N PRO A 114 -0.63 0.61 14.03
CA PRO A 114 -0.50 1.94 14.59
C PRO A 114 -0.89 3.01 13.57
N CYS A 115 -1.51 4.10 14.03
CA CYS A 115 -1.73 5.27 13.19
C CYS A 115 -0.39 5.89 12.80
N CYS A 116 -0.20 6.18 11.52
CA CYS A 116 1.05 6.71 10.99
C CYS A 116 0.83 7.43 9.66
N ARG A 117 1.79 8.27 9.30
CA ARG A 117 1.93 8.83 7.96
C ARG A 117 3.27 8.42 7.37
N ILE A 118 3.24 7.88 6.16
CA ILE A 118 4.40 7.42 5.41
C ILE A 118 4.39 8.13 4.07
N GLU A 119 5.49 8.78 3.74
CA GLU A 119 5.79 9.23 2.38
C GLU A 119 6.97 8.39 1.88
N ASP A 120 6.79 7.71 0.76
CA ASP A 120 7.85 6.83 0.26
C ASP A 120 7.97 6.88 -1.27
N LYS A 121 9.17 6.56 -1.71
CA LYS A 121 9.56 6.38 -3.09
C LYS A 121 10.79 5.49 -3.14
N PRO A 122 11.06 4.82 -4.26
CA PRO A 122 12.27 4.04 -4.37
C PRO A 122 13.51 4.92 -4.41
N ALA A 123 14.56 4.53 -3.68
CA ALA A 123 15.86 5.18 -3.72
C ALA A 123 16.51 5.12 -5.13
N LEU A 124 16.28 4.02 -5.86
CA LEU A 124 16.76 3.80 -7.21
C LEU A 124 15.61 3.39 -8.12
N ARG A 125 15.51 4.00 -9.31
CA ARG A 125 14.44 3.67 -10.27
C ARG A 125 14.52 2.24 -10.80
N TRP A 126 15.73 1.72 -10.99
CA TRP A 126 15.97 0.35 -11.44
C TRP A 126 16.16 -0.59 -10.25
N ARG A 127 15.21 -1.52 -10.06
CA ARG A 127 15.26 -2.57 -9.03
C ARG A 127 14.87 -3.89 -9.68
N ALA A 128 15.85 -4.75 -9.93
CA ALA A 128 15.64 -5.98 -10.67
C ALA A 128 16.49 -7.11 -10.09
N PHE A 129 16.12 -8.34 -10.43
CA PHE A 129 16.93 -9.54 -10.22
C PHE A 129 17.15 -10.23 -11.57
N MET A 130 18.25 -10.98 -11.70
CA MET A 130 18.52 -11.80 -12.87
C MET A 130 18.18 -13.24 -12.53
N LEU A 131 17.31 -13.87 -13.33
CA LEU A 131 17.01 -15.30 -13.27
C LEU A 131 17.68 -16.00 -14.46
N ASP A 132 18.59 -16.93 -14.21
CA ASP A 132 19.22 -17.75 -15.25
C ASP A 132 18.35 -18.97 -15.55
N THR A 133 17.56 -18.88 -16.62
CA THR A 133 16.72 -19.98 -17.12
C THR A 133 17.38 -20.81 -18.23
N ALA A 134 18.63 -20.50 -18.59
CA ALA A 134 19.34 -21.17 -19.67
C ALA A 134 20.06 -22.44 -19.19
N ARG A 135 20.57 -22.43 -17.95
CA ARG A 135 21.32 -23.56 -17.37
C ARG A 135 20.43 -24.58 -16.67
N SER A 136 19.23 -24.17 -16.27
CA SER A 136 18.23 -25.03 -15.64
C SER A 136 16.85 -24.50 -15.98
N PHE A 137 15.93 -25.40 -16.31
CA PHE A 137 14.56 -25.02 -16.64
C PHE A 137 13.82 -24.58 -15.38
N CYS A 138 13.26 -23.38 -15.41
CA CYS A 138 12.38 -22.84 -14.38
C CYS A 138 10.95 -22.80 -14.96
N PRO A 139 10.02 -23.67 -14.50
CA PRO A 139 8.63 -23.64 -14.95
C PRO A 139 7.92 -22.36 -14.49
N VAL A 140 6.90 -21.94 -15.24
CA VAL A 140 6.13 -20.70 -14.94
C VAL A 140 5.37 -20.77 -13.60
N GLY A 141 5.10 -21.98 -13.08
CA GLY A 141 4.36 -22.19 -11.83
C GLY A 141 5.23 -22.26 -10.57
N GLU A 142 6.55 -22.05 -10.67
CA GLU A 142 7.45 -21.89 -9.52
C GLU A 142 7.42 -20.46 -8.95
#